data_AF-A0A1B6C1P2-F1
#
_entry.id   AF-A0A1B6C1P2-F1
#
_cell.length_a   1.000
_cell.length_b   1.000
_cell.length_c   1.000
_cell.angle_alpha   90.00
_cell.angle_beta   90.00
_cell.angle_gamma   90.00
#
_symmetry.space_group_name_H-M   'P 1'
#
loop_
_entity.id
_entity.type
_entity.pdbx_description
1 polymer ?
#
loop_
_entity_poly.entity_id
_entity_poly.type
_entity_poly.pdbx_seq_one_letter_code
_entity_poly.pdbx_strand_id
1 'polypeptide(L)'
;MLLKDIDKNVDPCDDFYHYACGNYLKTAEPNIMRRFDNVIINKYKQLKAMLEEPATKGPRVFKMVKQLYRQCLDEAALDKQGIGDALKIFKKAGGWPVLEGKKWRAKRFQWDEAMIKIQNLGLTGHNLFTIEEGFDVKNPTQYIIKIGPYLSGKLSRENYLNGWDNKYVRAYYNLRVDTVVLFGAKRRSAEKELKDVMNLEIRLNKAIKNHDLYDLVTVKYLQQNYPYLQWMDFFKKLYKYDFVDLHDNDPVMVYDLGFFDELGKILRTTDKRIIANWMFWNGAESILEYLTKEMRRRKDEYTFVISGTKNELPRWRTCINALMSQDLNLNMAVSAMYVRKYIDRRTKRNVMDITAALRREMEKLLSTWTWPGISERTRNAAIKKVKAMAEFVAYPEEFLDNRVLTKKYKKVDIIGKRFLKSILELRKFTFSYNYEKLGMAVNRSSWEHFKYVIDLNAFYRIDTNTIFIPAGILQPPSYSSELPCYMKFGGIGTIIGHEITHGFDNEGRHYNEIGKQE
;
A
#
# COMPACT_ATOMS: atom_id res chain seq x y z
N MET A 1 -13.37 1.04 -33.13
CA MET A 1 -12.05 0.80 -32.50
C MET A 1 -11.54 -0.58 -32.87
N LEU A 2 -12.27 -1.66 -32.56
CA LEU A 2 -11.86 -3.06 -32.84
C LEU A 2 -11.46 -3.34 -34.30
N LEU A 3 -12.24 -2.88 -35.28
CA LEU A 3 -11.95 -3.13 -36.71
C LEU A 3 -10.61 -2.53 -37.20
N LYS A 4 -10.06 -1.54 -36.49
CA LYS A 4 -8.76 -0.94 -36.83
C LYS A 4 -7.58 -1.81 -36.37
N ASP A 5 -7.81 -2.69 -35.40
CA ASP A 5 -6.76 -3.50 -34.77
C ASP A 5 -6.63 -4.89 -35.43
N ILE A 6 -7.71 -5.38 -36.04
CA ILE A 6 -7.79 -6.69 -36.71
C ILE A 6 -7.01 -6.68 -38.02
N ASP A 7 -6.13 -7.66 -38.22
CA ASP A 7 -5.49 -7.96 -39.50
C ASP A 7 -6.25 -9.06 -40.24
N LYS A 8 -7.04 -8.67 -41.24
CA LYS A 8 -7.86 -9.59 -42.03
C LYS A 8 -7.07 -10.47 -43.01
N ASN A 9 -5.76 -10.26 -43.14
CA ASN A 9 -4.90 -11.10 -43.98
C ASN A 9 -4.40 -12.36 -43.25
N VAL A 10 -4.62 -12.44 -41.93
CA VAL A 10 -4.29 -13.61 -41.12
C VAL A 10 -5.56 -14.44 -40.93
N ASP A 11 -5.49 -15.75 -41.15
CA ASP A 11 -6.63 -16.63 -40.85
C ASP A 11 -6.81 -16.74 -39.32
N PRO A 12 -7.99 -16.41 -38.76
CA PRO A 12 -8.26 -16.57 -37.33
C PRO A 12 -8.12 -18.01 -36.82
N CYS A 13 -8.24 -19.02 -37.69
CA CYS A 13 -8.06 -20.42 -37.34
C CYS A 13 -6.58 -20.82 -37.24
N ASP A 14 -5.69 -20.10 -37.91
CA ASP A 14 -4.24 -20.34 -37.86
C ASP A 14 -3.58 -19.55 -36.72
N ASP A 15 -3.87 -18.24 -36.62
CA ASP A 15 -3.33 -17.38 -35.58
C ASP A 15 -4.34 -16.28 -35.18
N PHE A 16 -5.18 -16.61 -34.20
CA PHE A 16 -6.20 -15.68 -33.70
C PHE A 16 -5.59 -14.42 -33.05
N TYR A 17 -4.37 -14.50 -32.51
CA TYR A 17 -3.71 -13.33 -31.88
C TYR A 17 -3.31 -12.31 -32.93
N HIS A 18 -2.62 -12.74 -33.99
CA HIS A 18 -2.25 -11.86 -35.10
C HIS A 18 -3.47 -11.43 -35.92
N TYR A 19 -4.49 -12.28 -36.09
CA TYR A 19 -5.76 -11.85 -36.65
C TYR A 19 -6.39 -10.73 -35.82
N ALA A 20 -6.51 -10.88 -34.50
CA ALA A 20 -7.19 -9.90 -33.65
C ALA A 20 -6.38 -8.62 -33.39
N CYS A 21 -5.03 -8.71 -33.36
CA CYS A 21 -4.15 -7.63 -32.92
C CYS A 21 -3.16 -7.15 -33.99
N GLY A 22 -3.05 -7.81 -35.16
CA GLY A 22 -1.95 -7.61 -36.10
C GLY A 22 -1.78 -6.18 -36.60
N ASN A 23 -2.87 -5.46 -36.85
CA ASN A 23 -2.79 -4.05 -37.24
C ASN A 23 -2.43 -3.13 -36.08
N TYR A 24 -2.87 -3.46 -34.85
CA TYR A 24 -2.41 -2.77 -33.66
C TYR A 24 -0.90 -2.95 -33.47
N LEU A 25 -0.38 -4.18 -33.64
CA LEU A 25 1.05 -4.49 -33.50
C LEU A 25 1.95 -3.71 -34.47
N LYS A 26 1.47 -3.44 -35.69
CA LYS A 26 2.20 -2.61 -36.68
C LYS A 26 2.44 -1.17 -36.24
N THR A 27 1.58 -0.64 -35.37
CA THR A 27 1.65 0.74 -34.87
C THR A 27 2.01 0.82 -33.38
N ALA A 28 2.12 -0.34 -32.72
CA ALA A 28 2.55 -0.43 -31.35
C ALA A 28 4.06 -0.17 -31.28
N GLU A 29 4.47 0.83 -30.49
CA GLU A 29 5.88 1.02 -30.19
C GLU A 29 6.43 -0.23 -29.46
N PRO A 30 7.73 -0.56 -29.59
CA PRO A 30 8.34 -1.79 -29.06
C PRO A 30 8.25 -1.97 -27.54
N ASN A 31 7.79 -0.96 -26.79
CA ASN A 31 7.59 -1.09 -25.36
C ASN A 31 6.25 -1.78 -25.05
N ILE A 32 6.40 -2.97 -24.47
CA ILE A 32 5.35 -3.89 -24.02
C ILE A 32 4.30 -3.12 -23.17
N MET A 33 3.00 -3.36 -23.42
CA MET A 33 1.80 -2.96 -22.63
C MET A 33 1.08 -1.61 -22.87
N ARG A 34 1.18 -0.96 -24.04
CA ARG A 34 0.49 0.35 -24.26
C ARG A 34 -1.04 0.39 -24.12
N ARG A 35 -1.80 -0.69 -24.37
CA ARG A 35 -3.28 -0.66 -24.16
C ARG A 35 -3.64 -0.42 -22.70
N PHE A 36 -2.96 -1.12 -21.77
CA PHE A 36 -3.14 -0.88 -20.34
C PHE A 36 -2.62 0.49 -19.94
N ASP A 37 -1.51 0.97 -20.53
CA ASP A 37 -1.03 2.34 -20.28
C ASP A 37 -2.04 3.40 -20.67
N ASN A 38 -2.75 3.24 -21.79
CA ASN A 38 -3.78 4.19 -22.20
C ASN A 38 -4.96 4.22 -21.20
N VAL A 39 -5.37 3.08 -20.66
CA VAL A 39 -6.39 3.02 -19.60
C VAL A 39 -5.88 3.69 -18.33
N ILE A 40 -4.62 3.44 -17.95
CA ILE A 40 -3.95 4.12 -16.83
C ILE A 40 -3.96 5.64 -17.04
N ILE A 41 -3.52 6.11 -18.20
CA ILE A 41 -3.48 7.53 -18.56
C ILE A 41 -4.88 8.14 -18.50
N ASN A 42 -5.90 7.46 -19.04
CA ASN A 42 -7.29 7.92 -19.01
C ASN A 42 -7.81 8.04 -17.58
N LYS A 43 -7.57 7.05 -16.72
CA LYS A 43 -7.89 7.13 -15.29
C LYS A 43 -7.24 8.35 -14.64
N TYR A 44 -5.95 8.56 -14.87
CA TYR A 44 -5.23 9.71 -14.32
C TYR A 44 -5.78 11.05 -14.84
N LYS A 45 -6.17 11.14 -16.11
CA LYS A 45 -6.84 12.33 -16.67
C LYS A 45 -8.21 12.58 -16.02
N GLN A 46 -9.01 11.54 -15.79
CA GLN A 46 -10.29 11.64 -15.09
C GLN A 46 -10.12 12.12 -13.64
N LEU A 47 -9.13 11.56 -12.92
CA LEU A 47 -8.78 11.99 -11.57
C LEU A 47 -8.31 13.46 -11.56
N LYS A 48 -7.44 13.85 -12.50
CA LYS A 48 -6.99 15.23 -12.67
C LYS A 48 -8.18 16.19 -12.85
N ALA A 49 -9.03 15.92 -13.84
CA ALA A 49 -10.20 16.76 -14.13
C ALA A 49 -11.14 16.89 -12.92
N MET A 50 -11.38 15.79 -12.20
CA MET A 50 -12.18 15.78 -10.97
C MET A 50 -11.59 16.62 -9.83
N LEU A 51 -10.27 16.58 -9.66
CA LEU A 51 -9.56 17.32 -8.61
C LEU A 51 -9.43 18.82 -8.92
N GLU A 52 -9.33 19.19 -10.21
CA GLU A 52 -9.17 20.56 -10.68
C GLU A 52 -10.47 21.35 -10.74
N GLU A 53 -11.62 20.68 -10.76
CA GLU A 53 -12.92 21.35 -10.67
C GLU A 53 -13.04 22.26 -9.43
N PRO A 54 -13.84 23.34 -9.49
CA PRO A 54 -14.13 24.20 -8.36
C PRO A 54 -14.60 23.43 -7.12
N ALA A 55 -14.56 24.12 -5.97
CA ALA A 55 -14.94 23.52 -4.69
C ALA A 55 -16.35 22.93 -4.78
N THR A 56 -16.45 21.61 -4.60
CA THR A 56 -17.66 20.84 -4.84
C THR A 56 -18.65 20.96 -3.68
N LYS A 57 -19.95 20.85 -3.99
CA LYS A 57 -20.97 20.40 -3.04
C LYS A 57 -20.57 19.02 -2.52
N GLY A 58 -20.64 18.77 -1.20
CA GLY A 58 -20.25 17.49 -0.61
C GLY A 58 -19.64 17.61 0.80
N PRO A 59 -19.20 16.48 1.39
CA PRO A 59 -18.60 16.45 2.71
C PRO A 59 -17.26 17.20 2.75
N ARG A 60 -16.88 17.68 3.93
CA ARG A 60 -15.66 18.49 4.17
C ARG A 60 -14.39 17.83 3.62
N VAL A 61 -14.29 16.51 3.68
CA VAL A 61 -13.11 15.77 3.18
C VAL A 61 -12.84 15.98 1.70
N PHE A 62 -13.87 16.21 0.86
CA PHE A 62 -13.65 16.51 -0.57
C PHE A 62 -12.91 17.84 -0.76
N LYS A 63 -13.22 18.84 0.08
CA LYS A 63 -12.48 20.11 0.09
C LYS A 63 -11.04 19.91 0.54
N MET A 64 -10.81 19.06 1.55
CA MET A 64 -9.46 18.71 2.02
C MET A 64 -8.62 18.04 0.93
N VAL A 65 -9.18 17.06 0.22
CA VAL A 65 -8.50 16.36 -0.89
C VAL A 65 -8.11 17.35 -2.00
N LYS A 66 -9.03 18.20 -2.45
CA LYS A 66 -8.75 19.21 -3.49
C LYS A 66 -7.74 20.27 -3.03
N GLN A 67 -7.81 20.71 -1.77
CA GLN A 67 -6.81 21.62 -1.21
C GLN A 67 -5.42 20.98 -1.21
N LEU A 68 -5.32 19.72 -0.78
CA LEU A 68 -4.04 19.01 -0.71
C LEU A 68 -3.44 18.81 -2.10
N TYR A 69 -4.27 18.51 -3.10
CA TYR A 69 -3.85 18.45 -4.51
C TYR A 69 -3.28 19.79 -5.00
N ARG A 70 -3.99 20.91 -4.77
CA ARG A 70 -3.52 22.26 -5.15
C ARG A 70 -2.21 22.64 -4.46
N GLN A 71 -2.08 22.32 -3.18
CA GLN A 71 -0.86 22.56 -2.42
C GLN A 71 0.32 21.73 -2.95
N CYS A 72 0.07 20.52 -3.42
CA CYS A 72 1.09 19.70 -4.04
C CYS A 72 1.57 20.28 -5.38
N LEU A 73 0.66 20.85 -6.18
CA LEU A 73 0.96 21.47 -7.47
C LEU A 73 1.78 22.77 -7.36
N ASP A 74 1.61 23.53 -6.28
CA ASP A 74 2.28 24.82 -6.09
C ASP A 74 3.75 24.65 -5.65
N GLU A 75 4.61 24.31 -6.61
CA GLU A 75 6.04 24.10 -6.38
C GLU A 75 6.74 25.37 -5.87
N ALA A 76 6.32 26.55 -6.33
CA ALA A 76 6.88 27.82 -5.88
C ALA A 76 6.62 28.05 -4.38
N ALA A 77 5.42 27.75 -3.89
CA ALA A 77 5.12 27.84 -2.47
C ALA A 77 5.89 26.80 -1.64
N LEU A 78 6.13 25.59 -2.18
CA LEU A 78 6.93 24.57 -1.51
C LEU A 78 8.40 24.97 -1.42
N ASP A 79 8.97 25.52 -2.50
CA ASP A 79 10.35 25.99 -2.53
C ASP A 79 10.55 27.20 -1.60
N LYS A 80 9.59 28.13 -1.56
CA LYS A 80 9.60 29.26 -0.62
C LYS A 80 9.52 28.82 0.84
N GLN A 81 8.78 27.75 1.14
CA GLN A 81 8.70 27.18 2.49
C GLN A 81 10.02 26.50 2.89
N GLY A 82 10.72 25.92 1.92
CA GLY A 82 11.99 25.25 2.14
C GLY A 82 11.85 24.03 3.07
N ILE A 83 12.89 23.81 3.88
CA ILE A 83 13.00 22.66 4.79
C ILE A 83 12.73 23.01 6.26
N GLY A 84 12.36 24.26 6.55
CA GLY A 84 12.30 24.77 7.93
C GLY A 84 11.30 24.01 8.81
N ASP A 85 10.15 23.63 8.27
CA ASP A 85 9.15 22.86 9.02
C ASP A 85 9.62 21.42 9.28
N ALA A 86 10.32 20.78 8.34
CA ALA A 86 10.96 19.47 8.53
C ALA A 86 12.01 19.52 9.66
N LEU A 87 12.91 20.52 9.65
CA LEU A 87 13.92 20.68 10.70
C LEU A 87 13.30 20.87 12.09
N LYS A 88 12.19 21.61 12.19
CA LYS A 88 11.45 21.75 13.47
C LYS A 88 10.89 20.42 13.95
N ILE A 89 10.40 19.57 13.03
CA ILE A 89 9.89 18.24 13.36
C ILE A 89 11.03 17.36 13.89
N PHE A 90 12.19 17.35 13.22
CA PHE A 90 13.33 16.56 13.68
C PHE A 90 13.79 16.98 15.08
N LYS A 91 13.85 18.29 15.35
CA LYS A 91 14.14 18.81 16.70
C LYS A 91 13.10 18.35 17.72
N LYS A 92 11.80 18.46 17.40
CA LYS A 92 10.73 17.98 18.27
C LYS A 92 10.85 16.49 18.56
N ALA A 93 11.25 15.68 17.58
CA ALA A 93 11.39 14.24 17.74
C ALA A 93 12.58 13.82 18.62
N GLY A 94 13.55 14.70 18.87
CA GLY A 94 14.74 14.39 19.70
C GLY A 94 16.07 14.85 19.10
N GLY A 95 16.04 15.51 17.94
CA GLY A 95 17.21 16.03 17.27
C GLY A 95 17.91 14.98 16.40
N TRP A 96 18.30 15.34 15.19
CA TRP A 96 19.00 14.45 14.26
C TRP A 96 20.51 14.56 14.48
N PRO A 97 21.21 13.50 14.97
CA PRO A 97 22.61 13.60 15.35
C PRO A 97 23.53 14.18 14.27
N VAL A 98 23.40 13.77 13.01
CA VAL A 98 24.24 14.26 11.89
C VAL A 98 24.09 15.76 11.63
N LEU A 99 22.92 16.34 11.94
CA LEU A 99 22.66 17.78 11.80
C LEU A 99 23.14 18.58 13.03
N GLU A 100 23.03 17.99 14.22
CA GLU A 100 23.34 18.67 15.48
C GLU A 100 24.79 18.48 15.96
N GLY A 101 25.50 17.49 15.39
CA GLY A 101 26.88 17.17 15.71
C GLY A 101 27.06 16.87 17.20
N LYS A 102 27.99 17.60 17.83
CA LYS A 102 28.32 17.44 19.27
C LYS A 102 27.22 17.91 20.22
N LYS A 103 26.24 18.70 19.75
CA LYS A 103 25.13 19.20 20.59
C LYS A 103 24.15 18.08 20.94
N TRP A 104 24.04 17.08 20.07
CA TRP A 104 23.19 15.91 20.31
C TRP A 104 23.77 15.02 21.41
N ARG A 105 22.92 14.52 22.32
CA ARG A 105 23.35 13.78 23.52
C ARG A 105 22.76 12.38 23.54
N ALA A 106 23.60 11.37 23.33
CA ALA A 106 23.23 9.95 23.33
C ALA A 106 22.52 9.48 24.61
N LYS A 107 22.87 10.05 25.77
CA LYS A 107 22.25 9.72 27.06
C LYS A 107 20.74 10.01 27.11
N ARG A 108 20.25 10.94 26.29
CA ARG A 108 18.82 11.33 26.22
C ARG A 108 18.03 10.55 25.16
N PHE A 109 18.67 9.59 24.50
CA PHE A 109 18.07 8.82 23.42
C PHE A 109 17.77 7.40 23.88
N GLN A 110 16.52 7.00 23.69
CA GLN A 110 16.04 5.63 23.76
C GLN A 110 15.28 5.33 22.45
N TRP A 111 15.58 4.20 21.83
CA TRP A 111 15.14 3.91 20.46
C TRP A 111 13.64 3.59 20.40
N ASP A 112 13.11 2.92 21.42
CA ASP A 112 11.71 2.55 21.60
C ASP A 112 10.83 3.79 21.83
N GLU A 113 11.26 4.71 22.69
CA GLU A 113 10.59 6.01 22.84
C GLU A 113 10.66 6.84 21.55
N ALA A 114 11.80 6.81 20.85
CA ALA A 114 11.95 7.49 19.57
C ALA A 114 11.02 6.93 18.50
N MET A 115 10.75 5.61 18.47
CA MET A 115 9.78 5.01 17.56
C MET A 115 8.40 5.61 17.74
N ILE A 116 7.92 5.68 18.99
CA ILE A 116 6.62 6.24 19.32
C ILE A 116 6.57 7.74 19.00
N LYS A 117 7.63 8.47 19.37
CA LYS A 117 7.68 9.93 19.23
C LYS A 117 7.75 10.40 17.79
N ILE A 118 8.56 9.76 16.95
CA ILE A 118 8.68 10.07 15.51
C ILE A 118 7.34 9.78 14.80
N GLN A 119 6.71 8.65 15.13
CA GLN A 119 5.40 8.28 14.59
C GLN A 119 4.29 9.26 15.01
N ASN A 120 4.27 9.68 16.27
CA ASN A 120 3.33 10.69 16.77
C ASN A 120 3.50 12.08 16.13
N LEU A 121 4.64 12.31 15.45
CA LEU A 121 4.86 13.50 14.64
C LEU A 121 4.43 13.33 13.17
N GLY A 122 4.00 12.12 12.77
CA GLY A 122 3.52 11.80 11.43
C GLY A 122 4.62 11.34 10.46
N LEU A 123 5.83 11.07 10.95
CA LEU A 123 6.89 10.49 10.12
C LEU A 123 6.76 8.96 10.09
N THR A 124 7.24 8.33 9.02
CA THR A 124 7.17 6.88 8.80
C THR A 124 8.55 6.29 8.47
N GLY A 125 8.65 4.97 8.50
CA GLY A 125 9.85 4.21 8.08
C GLY A 125 10.98 4.15 9.11
N HIS A 126 10.85 4.84 10.23
CA HIS A 126 11.84 4.89 11.31
C HIS A 126 11.79 3.70 12.28
N ASN A 127 10.87 2.75 12.06
CA ASN A 127 10.66 1.59 12.94
C ASN A 127 11.71 0.50 12.67
N LEU A 128 12.37 0.00 13.71
CA LEU A 128 13.39 -1.06 13.57
C LEU A 128 12.80 -2.44 13.23
N PHE A 129 11.50 -2.59 13.43
CA PHE A 129 10.68 -3.76 13.07
C PHE A 129 9.28 -3.25 12.66
N THR A 130 8.59 -3.95 11.78
CA THR A 130 7.20 -3.63 11.43
C THR A 130 6.29 -3.83 12.64
N ILE A 131 5.28 -2.97 12.76
CA ILE A 131 4.19 -3.13 13.73
C ILE A 131 2.92 -2.75 12.97
N GLU A 132 2.01 -3.69 12.87
CA GLU A 132 0.78 -3.53 12.10
C GLU A 132 -0.39 -4.22 12.80
N GLU A 133 -1.60 -3.73 12.54
CA GLU A 133 -2.84 -4.33 13.00
C GLU A 133 -3.42 -5.19 11.90
N GLY A 134 -3.71 -6.45 12.19
CA GLY A 134 -4.31 -7.36 11.22
C GLY A 134 -4.85 -8.60 11.88
N PHE A 135 -5.53 -9.46 11.14
CA PHE A 135 -6.09 -10.70 11.69
C PHE A 135 -5.19 -11.90 11.43
N ASP A 136 -5.36 -12.94 12.25
CA ASP A 136 -4.79 -14.26 11.96
C ASP A 136 -5.51 -14.88 10.76
N VAL A 137 -4.76 -15.24 9.72
CA VAL A 137 -5.33 -15.85 8.51
C VAL A 137 -5.89 -17.25 8.80
N LYS A 138 -5.32 -17.96 9.79
CA LYS A 138 -5.83 -19.28 10.22
C LYS A 138 -7.10 -19.17 11.06
N ASN A 139 -7.26 -18.07 11.80
CA ASN A 139 -8.44 -17.81 12.62
C ASN A 139 -8.84 -16.30 12.61
N PRO A 140 -9.49 -15.81 11.54
CA PRO A 140 -9.76 -14.40 11.37
C PRO A 140 -11.04 -13.99 12.11
N THR A 141 -11.01 -13.99 13.44
CA THR A 141 -12.11 -13.54 14.31
C THR A 141 -11.90 -12.11 14.81
N GLN A 142 -10.67 -11.71 15.08
CA GLN A 142 -10.32 -10.39 15.61
C GLN A 142 -9.01 -9.84 15.03
N TYR A 143 -8.85 -8.52 15.08
CA TYR A 143 -7.57 -7.88 14.79
C TYR A 143 -6.60 -8.01 15.97
N ILE A 144 -5.39 -8.45 15.68
CA ILE A 144 -4.26 -8.66 16.59
C ILE A 144 -3.05 -7.84 16.13
N ILE A 145 -2.04 -7.76 17.00
CA ILE A 145 -0.77 -7.10 16.68
C ILE A 145 0.08 -8.05 15.82
N LYS A 146 0.65 -7.52 14.74
CA LYS A 146 1.64 -8.19 13.90
C LYS A 146 2.96 -7.47 14.01
N ILE A 147 4.05 -8.22 14.23
CA ILE A 147 5.42 -7.68 14.22
C ILE A 147 6.32 -8.53 13.33
N GLY A 148 7.34 -7.91 12.74
CA GLY A 148 8.27 -8.60 11.87
C GLY A 148 9.45 -7.73 11.44
N PRO A 149 10.36 -8.25 10.61
CA PRO A 149 11.45 -7.46 10.06
C PRO A 149 10.93 -6.27 9.25
N TYR A 150 11.58 -5.10 9.41
CA TYR A 150 11.26 -3.94 8.57
C TYR A 150 11.90 -4.04 7.19
N LEU A 151 11.07 -4.36 6.19
CA LEU A 151 11.44 -4.34 4.77
C LEU A 151 11.06 -2.99 4.16
N SER A 152 12.06 -2.12 3.97
CA SER A 152 11.84 -0.77 3.46
C SER A 152 11.39 -0.69 2.00
N GLY A 153 11.60 -1.77 1.23
CA GLY A 153 11.35 -1.82 -0.22
C GLY A 153 12.24 -0.92 -1.07
N LYS A 154 13.25 -0.25 -0.48
CA LYS A 154 14.13 0.70 -1.19
C LYS A 154 15.16 0.02 -2.09
N LEU A 155 15.60 -1.16 -1.66
CA LEU A 155 16.47 -2.08 -2.36
C LEU A 155 15.95 -3.49 -2.09
N SER A 156 16.16 -4.42 -3.03
CA SER A 156 15.93 -5.84 -2.73
C SER A 156 16.85 -6.30 -1.60
N ARG A 157 16.40 -7.29 -0.81
CA ARG A 157 17.22 -7.89 0.24
C ARG A 157 18.56 -8.40 -0.32
N GLU A 158 18.53 -9.03 -1.49
CA GLU A 158 19.72 -9.51 -2.20
C GLU A 158 20.77 -8.40 -2.41
N ASN A 159 20.35 -7.19 -2.78
CA ASN A 159 21.26 -6.06 -2.91
C ASN A 159 21.95 -5.72 -1.59
N TYR A 160 21.23 -5.75 -0.46
CA TYR A 160 21.82 -5.52 0.87
C TYR A 160 22.79 -6.63 1.28
N LEU A 161 22.49 -7.90 0.94
CA LEU A 161 23.37 -9.02 1.25
C LEU A 161 24.73 -8.89 0.54
N ASN A 162 24.70 -8.41 -0.71
CA ASN A 162 25.89 -8.09 -1.52
C ASN A 162 26.67 -6.86 -1.01
N GLY A 163 26.14 -6.12 -0.04
CA GLY A 163 26.85 -5.05 0.65
C GLY A 163 27.38 -3.94 -0.28
N TRP A 164 28.56 -3.42 0.03
CA TRP A 164 29.16 -2.28 -0.67
C TRP A 164 29.60 -2.56 -2.10
N ASP A 165 29.73 -3.83 -2.50
CA ASP A 165 30.07 -4.23 -3.86
C ASP A 165 28.90 -4.03 -4.83
N ASN A 166 27.67 -3.99 -4.30
CA ASN A 166 26.48 -3.69 -5.06
C ASN A 166 26.38 -2.20 -5.41
N LYS A 167 26.20 -1.88 -6.70
CA LYS A 167 26.09 -0.50 -7.19
C LYS A 167 24.88 0.25 -6.62
N TYR A 168 23.77 -0.43 -6.35
CA TYR A 168 22.55 0.17 -5.83
C TYR A 168 22.68 0.56 -4.35
N VAL A 169 23.43 -0.23 -3.57
CA VAL A 169 23.82 0.13 -2.20
C VAL A 169 24.64 1.42 -2.18
N ARG A 170 25.65 1.54 -3.06
CA ARG A 170 26.45 2.76 -3.19
C ARG A 170 25.60 3.96 -3.62
N ALA A 171 24.69 3.78 -4.57
CA ALA A 171 23.77 4.82 -5.02
C ALA A 171 22.85 5.31 -3.88
N TYR A 172 22.33 4.39 -3.07
CA TYR A 172 21.47 4.73 -1.95
C TYR A 172 22.22 5.46 -0.82
N TYR A 173 23.47 5.06 -0.57
CA TYR A 173 24.36 5.83 0.30
C TYR A 173 24.61 7.26 -0.23
N ASN A 174 24.81 7.43 -1.53
CA ASN A 174 25.01 8.77 -2.09
C ASN A 174 23.75 9.65 -1.95
N LEU A 175 22.55 9.09 -2.21
CA LEU A 175 21.28 9.77 -1.96
C LEU A 175 21.20 10.27 -0.51
N ARG A 176 21.55 9.39 0.44
CA ARG A 176 21.58 9.67 1.87
C ARG A 176 22.43 10.89 2.19
N VAL A 177 23.69 10.87 1.75
CA VAL A 177 24.64 11.93 2.05
C VAL A 177 24.20 13.25 1.39
N ASP A 178 23.82 13.22 0.12
CA ASP A 178 23.36 14.41 -0.60
C ASP A 178 22.15 15.06 0.09
N THR A 179 21.18 14.24 0.49
CA THR A 179 19.95 14.70 1.13
C THR A 179 20.20 15.32 2.50
N VAL A 180 21.05 14.71 3.35
CA VAL A 180 21.34 15.32 4.67
C VAL A 180 22.17 16.60 4.55
N VAL A 181 22.99 16.74 3.50
CA VAL A 181 23.67 18.00 3.19
C VAL A 181 22.67 19.08 2.83
N LEU A 182 21.64 18.74 2.03
CA LEU A 182 20.53 19.66 1.76
C LEU A 182 19.75 20.04 3.04
N PHE A 183 19.70 19.16 4.05
CA PHE A 183 19.16 19.49 5.38
C PHE A 183 20.12 20.32 6.26
N GLY A 184 21.35 20.59 5.81
CA GLY A 184 22.32 21.44 6.50
C GLY A 184 23.49 20.71 7.17
N ALA A 185 23.66 19.39 6.94
CA ALA A 185 24.83 18.68 7.42
C ALA A 185 26.11 19.13 6.69
N LYS A 186 27.25 19.11 7.40
CA LYS A 186 28.56 19.21 6.73
C LYS A 186 28.84 17.93 5.96
N ARG A 187 29.23 18.04 4.68
CA ARG A 187 29.50 16.89 3.79
C ARG A 187 30.38 15.81 4.43
N ARG A 188 31.54 16.21 4.96
CA ARG A 188 32.49 15.28 5.60
C ARG A 188 31.89 14.51 6.78
N SER A 189 31.04 15.16 7.58
CA SER A 189 30.34 14.51 8.70
C SER A 189 29.24 13.58 8.19
N ALA A 190 28.48 14.02 7.19
CA ALA A 190 27.44 13.22 6.54
C ALA A 190 28.00 11.93 5.92
N GLU A 191 29.11 12.01 5.19
CA GLU A 191 29.75 10.85 4.56
C GLU A 191 30.16 9.81 5.60
N LYS A 192 30.79 10.25 6.69
CA LYS A 192 31.20 9.35 7.78
C LYS A 192 29.99 8.72 8.47
N GLU A 193 29.08 9.55 8.99
CA GLU A 193 27.99 9.05 9.83
C GLU A 193 26.97 8.22 9.04
N LEU A 194 26.71 8.55 7.77
CA LEU A 194 25.77 7.77 6.96
C LEU A 194 26.37 6.49 6.40
N LYS A 195 27.70 6.35 6.41
CA LYS A 195 28.35 5.06 6.12
C LYS A 195 28.02 4.07 7.24
N ASP A 196 28.07 4.54 8.49
CA ASP A 196 27.68 3.74 9.66
C ASP A 196 26.18 3.38 9.62
N VAL A 197 25.33 4.33 9.21
CA VAL A 197 23.88 4.07 9.00
C VAL A 197 23.64 3.02 7.92
N MET A 198 24.37 3.08 6.80
CA MET A 198 24.26 2.09 5.74
C MET A 198 24.72 0.70 6.21
N ASN A 199 25.80 0.62 7.00
CA ASN A 199 26.28 -0.63 7.58
C ASN A 199 25.25 -1.24 8.56
N LEU A 200 24.62 -0.41 9.39
CA LEU A 200 23.53 -0.87 10.28
C LEU A 200 22.38 -1.45 9.46
N GLU A 201 21.99 -0.81 8.36
CA GLU A 201 20.89 -1.30 7.53
C GLU A 201 21.20 -2.61 6.81
N ILE A 202 22.44 -2.78 6.33
CA ILE A 202 22.92 -4.06 5.79
C ILE A 202 22.83 -5.14 6.88
N ARG A 203 23.23 -4.82 8.12
CA ARG A 203 23.19 -5.77 9.24
C ARG A 203 21.76 -6.16 9.62
N LEU A 204 20.82 -5.20 9.63
CA LEU A 204 19.40 -5.48 9.85
C LEU A 204 18.82 -6.39 8.75
N ASN A 205 19.16 -6.16 7.48
CA ASN A 205 18.69 -7.01 6.38
C ASN A 205 19.31 -8.42 6.39
N LYS A 206 20.56 -8.56 6.86
CA LYS A 206 21.23 -9.85 7.06
C LYS A 206 20.64 -10.66 8.21
N ALA A 207 20.04 -10.00 9.21
CA ALA A 207 19.40 -10.66 10.34
C ALA A 207 18.10 -11.39 9.98
N ILE A 208 17.48 -11.04 8.84
CA ILE A 208 16.27 -11.69 8.33
C ILE A 208 16.61 -13.08 7.83
N LYS A 209 15.96 -14.11 8.37
CA LYS A 209 16.13 -15.53 8.03
C LYS A 209 14.96 -16.06 7.20
N ASN A 210 13.73 -15.88 7.68
CA ASN A 210 12.52 -16.40 7.02
C ASN A 210 11.32 -15.48 7.28
N HIS A 211 10.93 -14.71 6.26
CA HIS A 211 9.85 -13.73 6.37
C HIS A 211 8.46 -14.31 5.99
N ASP A 212 8.41 -15.50 5.37
CA ASP A 212 7.16 -16.03 4.82
C ASP A 212 6.36 -16.87 5.83
N LEU A 213 7.00 -17.24 6.95
CA LEU A 213 6.35 -17.94 8.05
C LEU A 213 6.11 -17.00 9.23
N TYR A 214 4.97 -17.21 9.89
CA TYR A 214 4.64 -16.54 11.14
C TYR A 214 4.36 -17.54 12.25
N ASP A 215 4.69 -17.12 13.45
CA ASP A 215 4.35 -17.78 14.70
C ASP A 215 3.31 -16.95 15.45
N LEU A 216 2.36 -17.61 16.10
CA LEU A 216 1.42 -16.96 17.01
C LEU A 216 1.93 -17.17 18.43
N VAL A 217 2.40 -16.10 19.07
CA VAL A 217 2.93 -16.11 20.43
C VAL A 217 2.13 -15.16 21.31
N THR A 218 2.42 -15.09 22.61
CA THR A 218 1.77 -14.14 23.52
C THR A 218 2.65 -12.93 23.83
N VAL A 219 2.07 -11.85 24.34
CA VAL A 219 2.86 -10.71 24.86
C VAL A 219 3.85 -11.17 25.95
N LYS A 220 3.42 -12.10 26.81
CA LYS A 220 4.27 -12.74 27.82
C LYS A 220 5.46 -13.47 27.21
N TYR A 221 5.25 -14.21 26.12
CA TYR A 221 6.34 -14.88 25.42
C TYR A 221 7.38 -13.87 24.90
N LEU A 222 6.94 -12.76 24.30
CA LEU A 222 7.84 -11.71 23.85
C LEU A 222 8.66 -11.12 25.00
N GLN A 223 8.02 -10.90 26.15
CA GLN A 223 8.71 -10.37 27.33
C GLN A 223 9.77 -11.31 27.89
N GLN A 224 9.52 -12.63 27.84
CA GLN A 224 10.45 -13.65 28.32
C GLN A 224 11.64 -13.87 27.37
N ASN A 225 11.40 -13.87 26.05
CA ASN A 225 12.42 -14.21 25.06
C ASN A 225 13.17 -12.99 24.51
N TYR A 226 12.54 -11.81 24.50
CA TYR A 226 13.11 -10.58 23.96
C TYR A 226 13.08 -9.44 25.00
N PRO A 227 13.74 -9.57 26.17
CA PRO A 227 13.60 -8.65 27.30
C PRO A 227 14.25 -7.27 27.09
N TYR A 228 14.91 -7.04 25.95
CA TYR A 228 15.51 -5.76 25.60
C TYR A 228 14.47 -4.66 25.32
N LEU A 229 13.20 -5.02 25.22
CA LEU A 229 12.04 -4.12 25.14
C LEU A 229 11.02 -4.53 26.20
N GLN A 230 10.44 -3.54 26.87
CA GLN A 230 9.29 -3.75 27.75
C GLN A 230 8.02 -3.80 26.87
N TRP A 231 7.72 -4.97 26.30
CA TRP A 231 6.74 -5.11 25.21
C TRP A 231 5.34 -4.61 25.58
N MET A 232 4.86 -4.97 26.76
CA MET A 232 3.53 -4.54 27.23
C MET A 232 3.44 -3.01 27.34
N ASP A 233 4.43 -2.38 27.98
CA ASP A 233 4.49 -0.93 28.14
C ASP A 233 4.67 -0.22 26.79
N PHE A 234 5.52 -0.76 25.93
CA PHE A 234 5.75 -0.25 24.59
C PHE A 234 4.47 -0.27 23.75
N PHE A 235 3.74 -1.39 23.70
CA PHE A 235 2.47 -1.47 22.98
C PHE A 235 1.44 -0.51 23.57
N LYS A 236 1.28 -0.46 24.90
CA LYS A 236 0.35 0.48 25.56
C LYS A 236 0.66 1.94 25.23
N LYS A 237 1.93 2.33 25.21
CA LYS A 237 2.36 3.69 24.82
C LYS A 237 2.17 3.96 23.33
N LEU A 238 2.43 2.97 22.47
CA LEU A 238 2.28 3.08 21.02
C LEU A 238 0.81 3.28 20.63
N TYR A 239 -0.06 2.41 21.14
CA TYR A 239 -1.50 2.43 20.85
C TYR A 239 -2.25 3.50 21.63
N LYS A 240 -1.60 4.10 22.64
CA LYS A 240 -2.17 4.98 23.66
C LYS A 240 -3.17 4.19 24.52
N TYR A 241 -2.94 4.19 25.84
CA TYR A 241 -3.67 3.38 26.83
C TYR A 241 -5.21 3.35 26.65
N ASP A 242 -5.81 4.37 26.04
CA ASP A 242 -7.25 4.51 25.83
C ASP A 242 -7.85 3.59 24.75
N PHE A 243 -7.05 2.98 23.87
CA PHE A 243 -7.59 2.26 22.70
C PHE A 243 -7.68 0.74 22.84
N VAL A 244 -6.83 0.11 23.67
CA VAL A 244 -6.73 -1.36 23.73
C VAL A 244 -6.42 -1.83 25.14
N ASP A 245 -7.26 -2.71 25.68
CA ASP A 245 -7.00 -3.42 26.92
C ASP A 245 -6.11 -4.64 26.65
N LEU A 246 -4.79 -4.41 26.65
CA LEU A 246 -3.78 -5.44 26.38
C LEU A 246 -3.41 -6.23 27.63
N HIS A 247 -3.43 -7.56 27.48
CA HIS A 247 -3.13 -8.57 28.50
C HIS A 247 -1.94 -9.44 28.10
N ASP A 248 -1.28 -10.04 29.09
CA ASP A 248 -0.09 -10.88 28.90
C ASP A 248 -0.32 -12.07 27.95
N ASN A 249 -1.53 -12.61 27.94
CA ASN A 249 -1.90 -13.75 27.12
C ASN A 249 -2.45 -13.36 25.74
N ASP A 250 -2.53 -12.07 25.42
CA ASP A 250 -3.00 -11.64 24.12
C ASP A 250 -2.06 -12.13 23.02
N PRO A 251 -2.62 -12.62 21.90
CA PRO A 251 -1.84 -13.15 20.80
C PRO A 251 -1.15 -12.02 20.01
N VAL A 252 0.10 -12.26 19.65
CA VAL A 252 0.89 -11.45 18.74
C VAL A 252 1.40 -12.36 17.63
N MET A 253 1.14 -11.96 16.38
CA MET A 253 1.69 -12.63 15.21
C MET A 253 3.10 -12.11 14.97
N VAL A 254 4.09 -13.01 14.95
CA VAL A 254 5.49 -12.66 14.77
C VAL A 254 6.01 -13.32 13.50
N TYR A 255 6.43 -12.50 12.55
CA TYR A 255 7.21 -12.96 11.41
C TYR A 255 8.68 -13.04 11.82
N ASP A 256 9.33 -14.14 11.47
CA ASP A 256 10.76 -14.36 11.69
C ASP A 256 11.21 -14.17 13.16
N LEU A 257 10.86 -15.09 14.05
CA LEU A 257 11.32 -15.05 15.46
C LEU A 257 12.86 -14.90 15.57
N GLY A 258 13.60 -15.51 14.64
CA GLY A 258 15.07 -15.44 14.60
C GLY A 258 15.62 -14.05 14.31
N PHE A 259 14.85 -13.18 13.65
CA PHE A 259 15.22 -11.78 13.48
C PHE A 259 15.24 -11.02 14.82
N PHE A 260 14.30 -11.30 15.73
CA PHE A 260 14.23 -10.62 17.02
C PHE A 260 15.39 -11.01 17.96
N ASP A 261 15.90 -12.24 17.87
CA ASP A 261 17.14 -12.66 18.53
C ASP A 261 18.33 -11.79 18.07
N GLU A 262 18.48 -11.64 16.76
CA GLU A 262 19.57 -10.86 16.17
C GLU A 262 19.39 -9.35 16.41
N LEU A 263 18.16 -8.84 16.40
CA LEU A 263 17.85 -7.45 16.69
C LEU A 263 18.34 -7.06 18.10
N GLY A 264 18.11 -7.91 19.11
CA GLY A 264 18.62 -7.69 20.46
C GLY A 264 20.15 -7.56 20.49
N LYS A 265 20.87 -8.39 19.72
CA LYS A 265 22.34 -8.31 19.58
C LYS A 265 22.77 -7.03 18.87
N ILE A 266 22.07 -6.65 17.80
CA ILE A 266 22.34 -5.42 17.04
C ILE A 266 22.16 -4.20 17.93
N LEU A 267 21.05 -4.09 18.66
CA LEU A 267 20.74 -2.98 19.56
C LEU A 267 21.79 -2.82 20.66
N ARG A 268 22.25 -3.93 21.25
CA ARG A 268 23.27 -3.92 22.32
C ARG A 268 24.66 -3.50 21.83
N THR A 269 25.00 -3.82 20.59
CA THR A 269 26.36 -3.64 20.03
C THR A 269 26.51 -2.41 19.14
N THR A 270 25.42 -1.69 18.86
CA THR A 270 25.42 -0.52 17.98
C THR A 270 25.34 0.77 18.79
N ASP A 271 26.19 1.74 18.47
CA ASP A 271 26.16 3.05 19.13
C ASP A 271 24.80 3.74 18.92
N LYS A 272 24.26 4.33 20.00
CA LYS A 272 22.97 5.03 20.01
C LYS A 272 22.86 6.12 18.95
N ARG A 273 23.96 6.79 18.61
CA ARG A 273 24.04 7.81 17.56
C ARG A 273 23.77 7.21 16.18
N ILE A 274 24.27 6.00 15.91
CA ILE A 274 24.06 5.30 14.63
C ILE A 274 22.58 4.92 14.51
N ILE A 275 22.01 4.33 15.56
CA ILE A 275 20.58 3.98 15.62
C ILE A 275 19.72 5.23 15.41
N ALA A 276 20.00 6.32 16.14
CA ALA A 276 19.29 7.57 15.98
C ALA A 276 19.40 8.12 14.55
N ASN A 277 20.60 8.18 13.98
CA ASN A 277 20.77 8.64 12.60
C ASN A 277 20.01 7.77 11.59
N TRP A 278 19.94 6.45 11.80
CA TRP A 278 19.15 5.54 10.97
C TRP A 278 17.66 5.86 11.06
N MET A 279 17.12 6.02 12.27
CA MET A 279 15.70 6.34 12.47
C MET A 279 15.33 7.70 11.87
N PHE A 280 16.15 8.73 12.10
CA PHE A 280 15.93 10.06 11.55
C PHE A 280 16.11 10.12 10.04
N TRP A 281 17.06 9.37 9.48
CA TRP A 281 17.18 9.23 8.02
C TRP A 281 15.88 8.70 7.42
N ASN A 282 15.40 7.55 7.89
CA ASN A 282 14.20 6.94 7.30
C ASN A 282 12.96 7.84 7.49
N GLY A 283 12.84 8.48 8.66
CA GLY A 283 11.81 9.50 8.89
C GLY A 283 11.90 10.67 7.92
N ALA A 284 13.10 11.21 7.67
CA ALA A 284 13.32 12.31 6.73
C ALA A 284 13.09 11.89 5.28
N GLU A 285 13.52 10.69 4.90
CA GLU A 285 13.29 10.13 3.56
C GLU A 285 11.79 10.04 3.26
N SER A 286 10.99 9.66 4.26
CA SER A 286 9.53 9.53 4.13
C SER A 286 8.79 10.81 3.74
N ILE A 287 9.45 11.98 3.83
CA ILE A 287 8.84 13.27 3.52
C ILE A 287 9.45 14.00 2.32
N LEU A 288 10.51 13.47 1.67
CA LEU A 288 11.21 14.17 0.59
C LEU A 288 10.29 14.59 -0.57
N GLU A 289 9.29 13.76 -0.88
CA GLU A 289 8.32 14.03 -1.96
C GLU A 289 7.38 15.22 -1.69
N TYR A 290 7.32 15.66 -0.42
CA TYR A 290 6.48 16.77 0.04
C TYR A 290 7.26 18.07 0.34
N LEU A 291 8.57 18.10 0.06
CA LEU A 291 9.44 19.25 0.33
C LEU A 291 9.69 20.09 -0.93
N THR A 292 10.91 20.57 -1.12
CA THR A 292 11.33 21.40 -2.25
C THR A 292 11.55 20.59 -3.53
N LYS A 293 11.60 21.26 -4.68
CA LYS A 293 11.96 20.66 -5.96
C LYS A 293 13.34 19.98 -5.91
N GLU A 294 14.31 20.59 -5.25
CA GLU A 294 15.66 20.00 -5.12
C GLU A 294 15.65 18.70 -4.30
N MET A 295 14.86 18.63 -3.22
CA MET A 295 14.72 17.38 -2.44
C MET A 295 14.07 16.26 -3.26
N ARG A 296 13.03 16.58 -4.05
CA ARG A 296 12.39 15.63 -4.95
C ARG A 296 13.35 15.13 -6.02
N ARG A 297 14.07 16.06 -6.66
CA ARG A 297 15.04 15.76 -7.73
C ARG A 297 16.06 14.71 -7.29
N ARG A 298 16.59 14.80 -6.07
CA ARG A 298 17.52 13.79 -5.53
C ARG A 298 16.89 12.40 -5.43
N LYS A 299 15.64 12.30 -4.98
CA LYS A 299 14.89 11.04 -4.92
C LYS A 299 14.64 10.48 -6.33
N ASP A 300 14.35 11.35 -7.30
CA ASP A 300 14.11 10.94 -8.70
C ASP A 300 15.39 10.44 -9.37
N GLU A 301 16.54 11.10 -9.12
CA GLU A 301 17.86 10.64 -9.57
C GLU A 301 18.22 9.26 -9.04
N TYR A 302 18.00 9.02 -7.74
CA TYR A 302 18.18 7.68 -7.16
C TYR A 302 17.23 6.66 -7.80
N THR A 303 15.96 7.03 -7.96
CA THR A 303 14.95 6.14 -8.59
C THR A 303 15.39 5.72 -9.99
N PHE A 304 15.93 6.65 -10.78
CA PHE A 304 16.48 6.38 -12.12
C PHE A 304 17.63 5.35 -12.08
N VAL A 305 18.53 5.46 -11.10
CA VAL A 305 19.63 4.49 -10.94
C VAL A 305 19.11 3.08 -10.66
N ILE A 306 18.03 2.95 -9.87
CA ILE A 306 17.44 1.65 -9.52
C ILE A 306 16.63 1.05 -10.67
N SER A 307 15.77 1.84 -11.30
CA SER A 307 14.81 1.34 -12.29
C SER A 307 15.33 1.35 -13.73
N GLY A 308 16.45 2.01 -13.99
CA GLY A 308 16.96 2.26 -15.34
C GLY A 308 16.08 3.17 -16.20
N THR A 309 14.99 3.69 -15.64
CA THR A 309 13.95 4.45 -16.35
C THR A 309 13.77 5.81 -15.71
N LYS A 310 13.82 6.87 -16.51
CA LYS A 310 13.68 8.23 -16.00
C LYS A 310 12.22 8.44 -15.64
N ASN A 311 11.95 8.65 -14.35
CA ASN A 311 10.60 8.81 -13.84
C ASN A 311 10.12 10.25 -14.10
N GLU A 312 9.82 10.58 -15.37
CA GLU A 312 9.35 11.91 -15.78
C GLU A 312 7.83 12.06 -15.63
N LEU A 313 7.27 11.63 -14.50
CA LEU A 313 5.85 11.85 -14.27
C LEU A 313 5.61 13.35 -14.06
N PRO A 314 4.63 13.94 -14.77
CA PRO A 314 4.30 15.35 -14.56
C PRO A 314 3.80 15.55 -13.12
N ARG A 315 4.07 16.74 -12.55
CA ARG A 315 3.80 17.02 -11.13
C ARG A 315 2.39 16.63 -10.70
N TRP A 316 1.38 16.95 -11.51
CA TRP A 316 -0.01 16.59 -11.24
C TRP A 316 -0.23 15.09 -11.01
N ARG A 317 0.49 14.22 -11.74
CA ARG A 317 0.39 12.76 -11.57
C ARG A 317 1.05 12.31 -10.27
N THR A 318 2.21 12.87 -9.93
CA THR A 318 2.84 12.60 -8.62
C THR A 318 1.96 13.06 -7.45
N CYS A 319 1.22 14.17 -7.61
CA CYS A 319 0.28 14.66 -6.62
C CYS A 319 -0.95 13.76 -6.47
N ILE A 320 -1.47 13.20 -7.56
CA ILE A 320 -2.54 12.20 -7.49
C ILE A 320 -2.04 10.94 -6.78
N ASN A 321 -0.82 10.48 -7.08
CA ASN A 321 -0.23 9.31 -6.41
C ASN A 321 -0.12 9.52 -4.90
N ALA A 322 0.33 10.71 -4.47
CA ALA A 322 0.38 11.07 -3.06
C ALA A 322 -1.01 10.98 -2.39
N LEU A 323 -2.06 11.48 -3.04
CA LEU A 323 -3.44 11.39 -2.52
C LEU A 323 -3.96 9.95 -2.39
N MET A 324 -3.52 9.07 -3.29
CA MET A 324 -3.89 7.65 -3.29
C MET A 324 -2.96 6.80 -2.39
N SER A 325 -1.98 7.42 -1.73
CA SER A 325 -1.08 6.71 -0.83
C SER A 325 -1.84 6.21 0.39
N GLN A 326 -1.55 4.97 0.80
CA GLN A 326 -2.24 4.32 1.90
C GLN A 326 -1.99 5.01 3.25
N ASP A 327 -0.82 5.62 3.42
CA ASP A 327 -0.44 6.31 4.66
C ASP A 327 -1.24 7.59 4.93
N LEU A 328 -1.95 8.15 3.93
CA LEU A 328 -2.84 9.31 4.12
C LEU A 328 -4.29 8.93 4.40
N ASN A 329 -4.68 7.67 4.19
CA ASN A 329 -6.04 7.15 4.39
C ASN A 329 -7.14 8.00 3.69
N LEU A 330 -6.81 8.58 2.53
CA LEU A 330 -7.72 9.36 1.69
C LEU A 330 -8.39 8.55 0.57
N ASN A 331 -8.02 7.27 0.41
CA ASN A 331 -8.51 6.39 -0.65
C ASN A 331 -10.03 6.32 -0.73
N MET A 332 -10.72 6.26 0.43
CA MET A 332 -12.18 6.27 0.49
C MET A 332 -12.76 7.58 -0.03
N ALA A 333 -12.18 8.72 0.34
CA ALA A 333 -12.65 10.02 -0.14
C ALA A 333 -12.42 10.22 -1.64
N VAL A 334 -11.22 9.90 -2.13
CA VAL A 334 -10.86 9.99 -3.55
C VAL A 334 -11.73 9.05 -4.39
N SER A 335 -11.90 7.81 -3.95
CA SER A 335 -12.73 6.82 -4.64
C SER A 335 -14.21 7.22 -4.64
N ALA A 336 -14.73 7.73 -3.51
CA ALA A 336 -16.09 8.25 -3.45
C ALA A 336 -16.34 9.40 -4.45
N MET A 337 -15.37 10.32 -4.59
CA MET A 337 -15.46 11.37 -5.61
C MET A 337 -15.46 10.78 -7.04
N TYR A 338 -14.58 9.79 -7.30
CA TYR A 338 -14.46 9.17 -8.61
C TYR A 338 -15.73 8.42 -9.02
N VAL A 339 -16.25 7.54 -8.15
CA VAL A 339 -17.42 6.72 -8.49
C VAL A 339 -18.68 7.54 -8.66
N ARG A 340 -18.88 8.56 -7.82
CA ARG A 340 -20.03 9.49 -7.94
C ARG A 340 -20.05 10.24 -9.26
N LYS A 341 -18.89 10.39 -9.90
CA LYS A 341 -18.73 11.16 -11.13
C LYS A 341 -18.72 10.29 -12.38
N TYR A 342 -18.04 9.15 -12.33
CA TYR A 342 -17.73 8.36 -13.53
C TYR A 342 -18.44 7.01 -13.60
N ILE A 343 -19.08 6.55 -12.51
CA ILE A 343 -19.75 5.25 -12.48
C ILE A 343 -21.22 5.44 -12.14
N ASP A 344 -22.07 5.16 -13.12
CA ASP A 344 -23.50 5.21 -12.93
C ASP A 344 -24.03 3.92 -12.25
N ARG A 345 -25.22 4.01 -11.63
CA ARG A 345 -25.85 2.88 -10.93
C ARG A 345 -26.25 1.73 -11.87
N ARG A 346 -26.52 1.99 -13.15
CA ARG A 346 -26.87 0.96 -14.13
C ARG A 346 -25.64 0.13 -14.48
N THR A 347 -24.47 0.75 -14.62
CA THR A 347 -23.19 0.06 -14.78
C THR A 347 -22.95 -0.95 -13.65
N LYS A 348 -23.10 -0.53 -12.39
CA LYS A 348 -22.96 -1.44 -11.24
C LYS A 348 -23.93 -2.63 -11.33
N ARG A 349 -25.22 -2.39 -11.60
CA ARG A 349 -26.24 -3.46 -11.72
C ARG A 349 -25.93 -4.44 -12.86
N ASN A 350 -25.62 -3.93 -14.05
CA ASN A 350 -25.32 -4.78 -15.20
C ASN A 350 -24.13 -5.71 -14.93
N VAL A 351 -23.08 -5.19 -14.26
CA VAL A 351 -21.91 -6.00 -13.92
C VAL A 351 -22.26 -7.03 -12.84
N MET A 352 -23.08 -6.67 -11.84
CA MET A 352 -23.60 -7.65 -10.87
C MET A 352 -24.38 -8.78 -11.56
N ASP A 353 -25.21 -8.47 -12.56
CA ASP A 353 -25.97 -9.47 -13.31
C ASP A 353 -25.05 -10.41 -14.10
N ILE A 354 -24.00 -9.87 -14.74
CA ILE A 354 -22.96 -10.66 -15.43
C ILE A 354 -22.24 -11.56 -14.43
N THR A 355 -21.83 -11.03 -13.27
CA THR A 355 -21.15 -11.80 -12.22
C THR A 355 -22.02 -12.96 -11.73
N ALA A 356 -23.28 -12.68 -11.41
CA ALA A 356 -24.22 -13.70 -10.95
C ALA A 356 -24.48 -14.77 -12.03
N ALA A 357 -24.53 -14.38 -13.31
CA ALA A 357 -24.66 -15.32 -14.41
C ALA A 357 -23.44 -16.24 -14.53
N LEU A 358 -22.22 -15.69 -14.47
CA LEU A 358 -20.99 -16.48 -14.55
C LEU A 358 -20.82 -17.42 -13.35
N ARG A 359 -21.19 -16.98 -12.15
CA ARG A 359 -21.17 -17.84 -10.95
C ARG A 359 -22.13 -19.02 -11.09
N ARG A 360 -23.34 -18.79 -11.63
CA ARG A 360 -24.30 -19.86 -11.93
C ARG A 360 -23.78 -20.84 -12.98
N GLU A 361 -23.13 -20.35 -14.04
CA GLU A 361 -22.52 -21.23 -15.03
C GLU A 361 -21.35 -22.03 -14.45
N MET A 362 -20.52 -21.44 -13.57
CA MET A 362 -19.48 -22.18 -12.86
C MET A 362 -20.07 -23.27 -11.95
N GLU A 363 -21.16 -22.98 -11.23
CA GLU A 363 -21.87 -24.00 -10.44
C GLU A 363 -22.36 -25.17 -11.32
N LYS A 364 -22.94 -24.86 -12.48
CA LYS A 364 -23.40 -25.86 -13.44
C LYS A 364 -22.24 -26.68 -14.02
N LEU A 365 -21.13 -26.04 -14.38
CA LEU A 365 -19.90 -26.71 -14.82
C LEU A 365 -19.41 -27.67 -13.74
N LEU A 366 -19.24 -27.21 -12.50
CA LEU A 366 -18.82 -28.05 -11.38
C LEU A 366 -19.78 -29.22 -11.12
N SER A 367 -21.09 -29.02 -11.30
CA SER A 367 -22.09 -30.06 -11.13
C SER A 367 -22.03 -31.14 -12.21
N THR A 368 -21.64 -30.78 -13.43
CA THR A 368 -21.64 -31.68 -14.60
C THR A 368 -20.26 -32.17 -15.02
N TRP A 369 -19.19 -31.65 -14.41
CA TRP A 369 -17.81 -31.95 -14.81
C TRP A 369 -17.48 -33.43 -14.62
N THR A 370 -17.18 -34.14 -15.72
CA THR A 370 -17.00 -35.59 -15.75
C THR A 370 -15.56 -36.05 -15.49
N TRP A 371 -14.66 -35.16 -15.04
CA TRP A 371 -13.26 -35.53 -14.80
C TRP A 371 -13.18 -36.72 -13.81
N PRO A 372 -12.55 -37.85 -14.18
CA PRO A 372 -12.54 -39.06 -13.36
C PRO A 372 -11.91 -38.88 -11.97
N GLY A 373 -11.03 -37.89 -11.81
CA GLY A 373 -10.40 -37.57 -10.53
C GLY A 373 -11.26 -36.77 -9.54
N ILE A 374 -12.51 -36.43 -9.89
CA ILE A 374 -13.41 -35.66 -9.01
C ILE A 374 -14.43 -36.60 -8.37
N SER A 375 -14.22 -36.89 -7.08
CA SER A 375 -15.21 -37.60 -6.27
C SER A 375 -16.48 -36.77 -6.05
N GLU A 376 -17.59 -37.42 -5.71
CA GLU A 376 -18.82 -36.73 -5.31
C GLU A 376 -18.60 -35.77 -4.13
N ARG A 377 -17.78 -36.17 -3.16
CA ARG A 377 -17.39 -35.31 -2.02
C ARG A 377 -16.67 -34.05 -2.50
N THR A 378 -15.70 -34.18 -3.41
CA THR A 378 -14.96 -33.05 -3.99
C THR A 378 -15.89 -32.13 -4.75
N ARG A 379 -16.83 -32.69 -5.53
CA ARG A 379 -17.85 -31.95 -6.27
C ARG A 379 -18.73 -31.13 -5.34
N ASN A 380 -19.26 -31.75 -4.29
CA ASN A 380 -20.13 -31.08 -3.32
C ASN A 380 -19.39 -29.96 -2.57
N ALA A 381 -18.12 -30.17 -2.21
CA ALA A 381 -17.29 -29.13 -1.62
C ALA A 381 -17.05 -27.95 -2.58
N ALA A 382 -16.75 -28.22 -3.85
CA ALA A 382 -16.57 -27.18 -4.86
C ALA A 382 -17.86 -26.37 -5.11
N ILE A 383 -19.01 -27.04 -5.19
CA ILE A 383 -20.33 -26.41 -5.31
C ILE A 383 -20.63 -25.54 -4.08
N LYS A 384 -20.37 -26.05 -2.87
CA LYS A 384 -20.54 -25.29 -1.64
C LYS A 384 -19.68 -24.02 -1.66
N LYS A 385 -18.43 -24.13 -2.10
CA LYS A 385 -17.50 -23.01 -2.22
C LYS A 385 -17.95 -21.95 -3.21
N VAL A 386 -18.34 -22.33 -4.43
CA VAL A 386 -18.79 -21.35 -5.44
C VAL A 386 -20.12 -20.68 -5.03
N LYS A 387 -20.99 -21.40 -4.30
CA LYS A 387 -22.24 -20.83 -3.76
C LYS A 387 -22.01 -19.80 -2.66
N ALA A 388 -21.01 -20.03 -1.81
CA ALA A 388 -20.67 -19.12 -0.73
C ALA A 388 -19.79 -17.93 -1.17
N MET A 389 -19.32 -17.92 -2.42
CA MET A 389 -18.43 -16.89 -2.93
C MET A 389 -19.11 -15.51 -2.88
N ALA A 390 -18.51 -14.59 -2.12
CA ALA A 390 -19.04 -13.23 -1.98
C ALA A 390 -18.59 -12.35 -3.15
N GLU A 391 -19.44 -11.39 -3.55
CA GLU A 391 -19.22 -10.55 -4.73
C GLU A 391 -19.22 -9.07 -4.37
N PHE A 392 -18.10 -8.38 -4.61
CA PHE A 392 -17.95 -6.94 -4.38
C PHE A 392 -17.79 -6.23 -5.72
N VAL A 393 -18.86 -5.60 -6.19
CA VAL A 393 -18.91 -5.01 -7.55
C VAL A 393 -18.95 -3.49 -7.51
N ALA A 394 -18.04 -2.88 -8.26
CA ALA A 394 -17.82 -1.46 -8.45
C ALA A 394 -17.42 -0.70 -7.17
N TYR A 395 -18.37 -0.45 -6.27
CA TYR A 395 -18.16 0.39 -5.07
C TYR A 395 -19.18 0.11 -3.95
N PRO A 396 -18.87 0.42 -2.69
CA PRO A 396 -19.79 0.32 -1.56
C PRO A 396 -20.85 1.44 -1.60
N GLU A 397 -22.08 1.17 -1.15
CA GLU A 397 -23.11 2.21 -1.07
C GLU A 397 -22.73 3.34 -0.10
N GLU A 398 -21.88 3.06 0.89
CA GLU A 398 -21.30 4.02 1.82
C GLU A 398 -20.53 5.15 1.12
N PHE A 399 -20.02 4.92 -0.09
CA PHE A 399 -19.36 5.98 -0.86
C PHE A 399 -20.35 7.04 -1.33
N LEU A 400 -21.64 6.73 -1.41
CA LEU A 400 -22.70 7.67 -1.77
C LEU A 400 -23.27 8.42 -0.55
N ASP A 401 -23.01 7.95 0.68
CA ASP A 401 -23.49 8.58 1.90
C ASP A 401 -22.48 9.59 2.49
N ASN A 402 -22.85 10.86 2.51
CA ASN A 402 -22.03 11.93 3.09
C ASN A 402 -21.82 11.77 4.60
N ARG A 403 -22.75 11.13 5.33
CA ARG A 403 -22.68 10.92 6.78
C ARG A 403 -21.54 9.97 7.13
N VAL A 404 -21.35 8.91 6.34
CA VAL A 404 -20.26 7.93 6.54
C VAL A 404 -18.90 8.61 6.36
N LEU A 405 -18.71 9.34 5.26
CA LEU A 405 -17.49 10.10 5.01
C LEU A 405 -17.25 11.15 6.09
N THR A 406 -18.29 11.88 6.51
CA THR A 406 -18.17 12.90 7.56
C THR A 406 -17.79 12.29 8.90
N LYS A 407 -18.36 11.13 9.26
CA LYS A 407 -18.03 10.41 10.50
C LYS A 407 -16.57 9.94 10.50
N LYS A 408 -16.11 9.30 9.41
CA LYS A 408 -14.73 8.80 9.29
C LYS A 408 -13.69 9.91 9.43
N TYR A 409 -13.91 11.04 8.75
CA TYR A 409 -12.95 12.14 8.72
C TYR A 409 -13.22 13.24 9.76
N LYS A 410 -14.10 13.00 10.76
CA LYS A 410 -14.48 14.00 11.78
C LYS A 410 -13.29 14.50 12.60
N LYS A 411 -12.32 13.62 12.90
CA LYS A 411 -11.16 13.89 13.76
C LYS A 411 -9.98 14.56 13.03
N VAL A 412 -10.08 14.82 11.73
CA VAL A 412 -8.98 15.39 10.95
C VAL A 412 -9.39 16.69 10.26
N ASP A 413 -8.57 17.71 10.46
CA ASP A 413 -8.71 18.99 9.78
C ASP A 413 -7.37 19.49 9.27
N ILE A 414 -7.28 19.65 7.96
CA ILE A 414 -6.11 20.18 7.26
C ILE A 414 -6.41 21.46 6.51
N ILE A 415 -7.63 22.00 6.62
CA ILE A 415 -8.01 23.21 5.89
C ILE A 415 -7.15 24.39 6.38
N GLY A 416 -6.55 25.12 5.43
CA GLY A 416 -5.64 26.23 5.73
C GLY A 416 -4.25 25.83 6.25
N LYS A 417 -3.97 24.55 6.53
CA LYS A 417 -2.63 24.08 6.91
C LYS A 417 -1.72 24.02 5.68
N ARG A 418 -0.41 24.22 5.86
CA ARG A 418 0.61 24.03 4.80
C ARG A 418 0.75 22.56 4.40
N PHE A 419 1.28 22.31 3.20
CA PHE A 419 1.33 20.99 2.57
C PHE A 419 1.94 19.90 3.48
N LEU A 420 3.20 20.06 3.90
CA LEU A 420 3.87 19.08 4.77
C LEU A 420 3.10 18.85 6.07
N LYS A 421 2.56 19.91 6.70
CA LYS A 421 1.77 19.78 7.92
C LYS A 421 0.50 18.97 7.66
N SER A 422 -0.19 19.20 6.56
CA SER A 422 -1.37 18.43 6.16
C SER A 422 -1.06 16.95 5.99
N ILE A 423 0.06 16.60 5.35
CA ILE A 423 0.53 15.22 5.19
C ILE A 423 0.75 14.55 6.54
N LEU A 424 1.49 15.20 7.44
CA LEU A 424 1.80 14.63 8.75
C LEU A 424 0.56 14.43 9.62
N GLU A 425 -0.41 15.35 9.55
CA GLU A 425 -1.67 15.24 10.28
C GLU A 425 -2.55 14.11 9.74
N LEU A 426 -2.55 13.89 8.42
CA LEU A 426 -3.22 12.74 7.80
C LEU A 426 -2.56 11.42 8.20
N ARG A 427 -1.22 11.35 8.25
CA ARG A 427 -0.51 10.15 8.74
C ARG A 427 -0.84 9.84 10.20
N LYS A 428 -0.88 10.85 11.06
CA LYS A 428 -1.33 10.68 12.46
C LYS A 428 -2.76 10.16 12.55
N PHE A 429 -3.65 10.69 11.71
CA PHE A 429 -5.02 10.20 11.60
C PHE A 429 -5.04 8.73 11.16
N THR A 430 -4.22 8.33 10.17
CA THR A 430 -4.10 6.94 9.73
C THR A 430 -3.65 6.02 10.86
N PHE A 431 -2.61 6.39 11.62
CA PHE A 431 -2.17 5.61 12.78
C PHE A 431 -3.29 5.41 13.79
N SER A 432 -3.94 6.50 14.23
CA SER A 432 -5.03 6.41 15.21
C SER A 432 -6.24 5.64 14.69
N TYR A 433 -6.58 5.76 13.40
CA TYR A 433 -7.66 5.00 12.80
C TYR A 433 -7.37 3.49 12.74
N ASN A 434 -6.11 3.09 12.56
CA ASN A 434 -5.75 1.67 12.58
C ASN A 434 -5.75 1.12 14.02
N TYR A 435 -5.33 1.91 15.01
CA TYR A 435 -5.33 1.49 16.42
C TYR A 435 -6.74 1.18 16.93
N GLU A 436 -7.73 1.97 16.50
CA GLU A 436 -9.14 1.74 16.83
C GLU A 436 -9.67 0.37 16.35
N LYS A 437 -8.94 -0.35 15.47
CA LYS A 437 -9.35 -1.66 14.96
C LYS A 437 -8.93 -2.82 15.86
N LEU A 438 -7.93 -2.65 16.72
CA LEU A 438 -7.44 -3.73 17.57
C LEU A 438 -8.54 -4.25 18.50
N GLY A 439 -8.66 -5.57 18.62
CA GLY A 439 -9.73 -6.22 19.39
C GLY A 439 -11.13 -6.15 18.75
N MET A 440 -11.33 -5.41 17.65
CA MET A 440 -12.59 -5.45 16.92
C MET A 440 -12.75 -6.78 16.17
N ALA A 441 -14.00 -7.24 16.05
CA ALA A 441 -14.31 -8.38 15.22
C ALA A 441 -14.01 -8.08 13.74
N VAL A 442 -13.46 -9.06 13.03
CA VAL A 442 -13.20 -8.94 11.58
C VAL A 442 -14.52 -9.01 10.83
N ASN A 443 -14.95 -7.89 10.25
CA ASN A 443 -16.06 -7.89 9.32
C ASN A 443 -15.59 -8.35 7.93
N ARG A 444 -15.75 -9.65 7.64
CA ARG A 444 -15.37 -10.25 6.34
C ARG A 444 -16.18 -9.70 5.16
N SER A 445 -17.34 -9.11 5.43
CA SER A 445 -18.16 -8.44 4.41
C SER A 445 -17.80 -6.95 4.23
N SER A 446 -16.74 -6.47 4.89
CA SER A 446 -16.37 -5.06 4.86
C SER A 446 -15.58 -4.69 3.61
N TRP A 447 -16.05 -3.66 2.92
CA TRP A 447 -15.29 -2.98 1.87
C TRP A 447 -13.99 -2.33 2.36
N GLU A 448 -13.78 -2.21 3.68
CA GLU A 448 -12.56 -1.63 4.25
C GLU A 448 -11.28 -2.40 3.87
N HIS A 449 -11.39 -3.70 3.60
CA HIS A 449 -10.28 -4.52 3.11
C HIS A 449 -10.00 -4.29 1.61
N PHE A 450 -10.97 -3.72 0.89
CA PHE A 450 -10.94 -3.49 -0.55
C PHE A 450 -10.66 -2.00 -0.85
N LYS A 451 -9.45 -1.55 -0.49
CA LYS A 451 -8.97 -0.16 -0.69
C LYS A 451 -8.82 0.25 -2.16
N TYR A 452 -9.07 -0.67 -3.09
CA TYR A 452 -8.68 -0.62 -4.51
C TYR A 452 -9.86 -0.30 -5.45
N VAL A 453 -10.87 0.45 -5.00
CA VAL A 453 -12.09 0.73 -5.78
C VAL A 453 -11.82 1.39 -7.14
N ILE A 454 -10.75 2.16 -7.26
CA ILE A 454 -10.35 2.82 -8.52
C ILE A 454 -9.18 2.13 -9.22
N ASP A 455 -8.89 0.88 -8.87
CA ASP A 455 -7.84 0.11 -9.52
C ASP A 455 -8.31 -0.42 -10.87
N LEU A 456 -7.35 -0.61 -11.77
CA LEU A 456 -7.57 -1.10 -13.13
C LEU A 456 -7.32 -2.62 -13.18
N ASN A 457 -7.77 -3.32 -12.13
CA ASN A 457 -7.60 -4.76 -11.98
C ASN A 457 -8.87 -5.37 -11.36
N ALA A 458 -8.91 -6.69 -11.24
CA ALA A 458 -9.87 -7.44 -10.43
C ALA A 458 -9.10 -8.40 -9.52
N PHE A 459 -9.76 -8.94 -8.49
CA PHE A 459 -9.09 -9.75 -7.48
C PHE A 459 -9.99 -10.83 -6.87
N TYR A 460 -9.43 -12.02 -6.65
CA TYR A 460 -9.94 -13.03 -5.74
C TYR A 460 -9.20 -12.98 -4.41
N ARG A 461 -9.96 -13.05 -3.31
CA ARG A 461 -9.45 -13.12 -1.94
C ARG A 461 -9.71 -14.51 -1.39
N ILE A 462 -8.64 -15.29 -1.28
CA ILE A 462 -8.66 -16.68 -0.82
C ILE A 462 -9.14 -16.77 0.63
N ASP A 463 -8.69 -15.83 1.48
CA ASP A 463 -8.97 -15.76 2.93
C ASP A 463 -10.44 -15.47 3.28
N THR A 464 -11.20 -14.90 2.35
CA THR A 464 -12.63 -14.58 2.53
C THR A 464 -13.53 -15.20 1.47
N ASN A 465 -12.99 -16.03 0.57
CA ASN A 465 -13.68 -16.58 -0.59
C ASN A 465 -14.49 -15.50 -1.34
N THR A 466 -13.83 -14.42 -1.75
CA THR A 466 -14.50 -13.22 -2.26
C THR A 466 -13.91 -12.76 -3.59
N ILE A 467 -14.75 -12.40 -4.55
CA ILE A 467 -14.34 -11.70 -5.77
C ILE A 467 -14.59 -10.19 -5.63
N PHE A 468 -13.61 -9.40 -6.07
CA PHE A 468 -13.66 -7.95 -6.06
C PHE A 468 -13.43 -7.39 -7.45
N ILE A 469 -14.44 -6.68 -7.96
CA ILE A 469 -14.43 -6.02 -9.27
C ILE A 469 -14.48 -4.49 -9.03
N PRO A 470 -13.33 -3.82 -8.92
CA PRO A 470 -13.24 -2.36 -8.78
C PRO A 470 -14.04 -1.57 -9.82
N ALA A 471 -14.54 -0.40 -9.44
CA ALA A 471 -15.08 0.58 -10.37
C ALA A 471 -14.06 1.03 -11.42
N GLY A 472 -12.76 1.06 -11.08
CA GLY A 472 -11.71 1.48 -12.00
C GLY A 472 -11.64 0.61 -13.26
N ILE A 473 -11.81 -0.71 -13.17
CA ILE A 473 -11.75 -1.61 -14.35
C ILE A 473 -13.02 -1.54 -15.21
N LEU A 474 -14.11 -0.93 -14.73
CA LEU A 474 -15.40 -0.83 -15.44
C LEU A 474 -15.40 0.30 -16.48
N GLN A 475 -14.41 0.31 -17.35
CA GLN A 475 -14.26 1.27 -18.44
C GLN A 475 -13.68 0.58 -19.69
N PRO A 476 -13.76 1.19 -20.88
CA PRO A 476 -13.19 0.62 -22.08
C PRO A 476 -11.68 0.36 -21.93
N PRO A 477 -11.15 -0.75 -22.49
CA PRO A 477 -11.85 -1.72 -23.32
C PRO A 477 -12.61 -2.81 -22.53
N SER A 478 -12.39 -2.93 -21.22
CA SER A 478 -12.95 -4.01 -20.40
C SER A 478 -14.48 -3.95 -20.30
N TYR A 479 -15.07 -2.76 -20.17
CA TYR A 479 -16.51 -2.60 -20.07
C TYR A 479 -17.02 -1.27 -20.65
N SER A 480 -18.20 -1.31 -21.26
CA SER A 480 -19.04 -0.14 -21.49
C SER A 480 -20.50 -0.58 -21.57
N SER A 481 -21.41 0.24 -21.03
CA SER A 481 -22.86 0.00 -21.08
C SER A 481 -23.37 -0.10 -22.51
N GLU A 482 -22.74 0.62 -23.44
CA GLU A 482 -23.13 0.75 -24.84
C GLU A 482 -22.71 -0.45 -25.70
N LEU A 483 -21.87 -1.35 -25.18
CA LEU A 483 -21.42 -2.52 -25.93
C LEU A 483 -22.51 -3.61 -25.97
N PRO A 484 -22.58 -4.40 -27.07
CA PRO A 484 -23.40 -5.61 -27.11
C PRO A 484 -23.00 -6.61 -26.03
N CYS A 485 -23.94 -7.47 -25.61
CA CYS A 485 -23.71 -8.44 -24.53
C CYS A 485 -22.50 -9.34 -24.79
N TYR A 486 -22.30 -9.85 -26.02
CA TYR A 486 -21.16 -10.72 -26.35
C TYR A 486 -19.80 -10.04 -26.10
N MET A 487 -19.69 -8.72 -26.34
CA MET A 487 -18.47 -7.97 -26.03
C MET A 487 -18.30 -7.73 -24.54
N LYS A 488 -19.38 -7.54 -23.78
CA LYS A 488 -19.32 -7.45 -22.32
C LYS A 488 -18.85 -8.77 -21.69
N PHE A 489 -19.38 -9.90 -22.17
CA PHE A 489 -18.94 -11.22 -21.74
C PHE A 489 -17.48 -11.51 -22.15
N GLY A 490 -17.05 -11.14 -23.36
CA GLY A 490 -15.66 -11.29 -23.80
C GLY A 490 -14.67 -10.28 -23.17
N GLY A 491 -15.16 -9.19 -22.58
CA GLY A 491 -14.37 -8.19 -21.86
C GLY A 491 -14.39 -8.46 -20.35
N ILE A 492 -15.25 -7.74 -19.63
CA ILE A 492 -15.37 -7.87 -18.17
C ILE A 492 -15.81 -9.28 -17.74
N GLY A 493 -16.60 -9.99 -18.55
CA GLY A 493 -17.04 -11.34 -18.22
C GLY A 493 -15.87 -12.33 -18.13
N THR A 494 -14.90 -12.26 -19.05
CA THR A 494 -13.66 -13.05 -18.98
C THR A 494 -12.86 -12.75 -17.71
N ILE A 495 -12.74 -11.48 -17.32
CA ILE A 495 -12.06 -11.07 -16.09
C ILE A 495 -12.80 -11.62 -14.86
N ILE A 496 -14.13 -11.51 -14.81
CA ILE A 496 -14.91 -12.06 -13.69
C ILE A 496 -14.77 -13.59 -13.61
N GLY A 497 -14.85 -14.28 -14.75
CA GLY A 497 -14.64 -15.73 -14.80
C GLY A 497 -13.24 -16.15 -14.33
N HIS A 498 -12.22 -15.36 -14.65
CA HIS A 498 -10.86 -15.54 -14.16
C HIS A 498 -10.80 -15.47 -12.62
N GLU A 499 -11.39 -14.43 -12.01
CA GLU A 499 -11.41 -14.31 -10.55
C GLU A 499 -12.22 -15.41 -9.85
N ILE A 500 -13.32 -15.87 -10.45
CA ILE A 500 -14.07 -17.02 -9.92
C ILE A 500 -13.20 -18.29 -9.95
N THR A 501 -12.40 -18.46 -11.00
CA THR A 501 -11.53 -19.64 -11.18
C THR A 501 -10.38 -19.67 -10.19
N HIS A 502 -9.88 -18.52 -9.72
CA HIS A 502 -8.89 -18.46 -8.63
C HIS A 502 -9.36 -19.13 -7.34
N GLY A 503 -10.67 -19.27 -7.13
CA GLY A 503 -11.21 -20.11 -6.04
C GLY A 503 -10.87 -21.60 -6.14
N PHE A 504 -10.39 -22.06 -7.29
CA PHE A 504 -10.20 -23.48 -7.60
C PHE A 504 -8.85 -23.79 -8.25
N ASP A 505 -7.96 -22.82 -8.34
CA ASP A 505 -6.61 -23.00 -8.89
C ASP A 505 -5.69 -23.76 -7.92
N ASN A 506 -4.39 -23.80 -8.23
CA ASN A 506 -3.37 -24.50 -7.44
C ASN A 506 -3.22 -23.96 -6.01
N GLU A 507 -3.66 -22.74 -5.70
CA GLU A 507 -3.64 -22.17 -4.35
C GLU A 507 -5.03 -22.17 -3.74
N GLY A 508 -6.01 -21.59 -4.43
CA GLY A 508 -7.36 -21.39 -3.93
C GLY A 508 -8.06 -22.70 -3.58
N ARG A 509 -7.80 -23.81 -4.28
CA ARG A 509 -8.41 -25.11 -3.99
C ARG A 509 -8.13 -25.64 -2.57
N HIS A 510 -7.07 -25.17 -1.92
CA HIS A 510 -6.70 -25.57 -0.56
C HIS A 510 -7.53 -24.88 0.53
N TYR A 511 -8.53 -24.09 0.15
CA TYR A 511 -9.37 -23.32 1.05
C TYR A 511 -10.84 -23.63 0.82
N ASN A 512 -11.58 -23.77 1.91
CA ASN A 512 -13.00 -24.08 1.88
C ASN A 512 -13.88 -22.83 1.61
N GLU A 513 -15.19 -22.98 1.76
CA GLU A 513 -16.18 -21.95 1.45
C GLU A 513 -16.11 -20.68 2.31
N ILE A 514 -15.48 -20.76 3.48
CA ILE A 514 -15.28 -19.63 4.40
C ILE A 514 -13.85 -19.07 4.36
N GLY A 515 -13.02 -19.55 3.43
CA GLY A 515 -11.62 -19.14 3.28
C GLY A 515 -10.67 -19.75 4.30
N LYS A 516 -11.06 -20.85 4.95
CA LYS A 516 -10.19 -21.61 5.86
C LYS A 516 -9.44 -22.68 5.07
N GLN A 517 -8.13 -22.80 5.32
CA GLN A 517 -7.30 -23.82 4.68
C GLN A 517 -7.68 -25.22 5.19
N GLU A 518 -7.92 -26.17 4.27
CA GLU A 518 -8.34 -27.57 4.55
C GLU A 518 -7.70 -28.60 3.61
#